data_AF-A0A6M0QN32-F1
#
_entry.id   AF-A0A6M0QN32-F1
#
_cell.length_a   1.000
_cell.length_b   1.000
_cell.length_c   1.000
_cell.angle_alpha   90.00
_cell.angle_beta   90.00
_cell.angle_gamma   90.00
#
_symmetry.space_group_name_H-M   'P 1'
#
loop_
_entity.id
_entity.type
_entity.pdbx_description
1 polymer ?
#
loop_
_entity_poly.entity_id
_entity_poly.type
_entity_poly.pdbx_seq_one_letter_code
_entity_poly.pdbx_strand_id
1 'polypeptide(L)'
;MTPDDCRPLPGPPLPGAILPGHACQVLAAEDIYVSHGANQGDGLMGPAEVCPGDIYCLEDDHLPQRLVVTRAQGAGQRVGAGSAVGQPGDAIRLEARYALMGEEGDRVELLLLALPDGGRFALPLSPMAAATEYTLLRVEEAPEDSGLSDLLCISFARGTMITLATGAQKPIEDLRPGDRVLTRDHGGQPIRWIGRATLKAVGPFAPVVITSGSLGNAGDLIVSQHHRMFLYQRERKAGLPTSELLVQAMHLVDGERVFLREGGFVDYLSLVFDRHEIIYAEGVPAESLMVNDATVNRLPAELSVDVKARFPGLSQVQHFGTEAGRQFLDEIGPETLFRTERRRR
;
A
#
# COMPACT_ATOMS: atom_id res chain seq x y z
N MET A 1 23.33 52.13 -7.34
CA MET A 1 21.87 51.87 -7.37
C MET A 1 21.65 50.71 -8.31
N THR A 2 21.34 49.49 -7.91
CA THR A 2 21.02 48.88 -6.59
C THR A 2 21.44 47.41 -6.66
N PRO A 3 22.12 46.87 -5.64
CA PRO A 3 22.18 45.43 -5.38
C PRO A 3 20.98 45.06 -4.49
N ASP A 4 20.14 44.12 -4.91
CA ASP A 4 19.36 43.21 -4.03
C ASP A 4 18.23 42.58 -4.84
N ASP A 5 18.35 41.28 -5.09
CA ASP A 5 17.19 40.39 -5.06
C ASP A 5 17.67 38.93 -4.84
N CYS A 6 18.46 38.75 -3.78
CA CYS A 6 18.70 37.42 -3.22
C CYS A 6 17.48 37.08 -2.35
N ARG A 7 16.50 36.38 -2.92
CA ARG A 7 15.44 35.76 -2.11
C ARG A 7 16.09 34.78 -1.13
N PRO A 8 15.82 34.87 0.18
CA PRO A 8 16.37 33.91 1.13
C PRO A 8 15.83 32.51 0.82
N LEU A 9 16.71 31.51 0.87
CA LEU A 9 16.33 30.10 0.88
C LEU A 9 15.34 29.89 2.05
N PRO A 10 14.29 29.05 1.88
CA PRO A 10 13.38 28.76 2.97
C PRO A 10 14.16 28.19 4.16
N GLY A 11 13.99 28.81 5.32
CA GLY A 11 14.60 28.35 6.56
C GLY A 11 14.15 26.92 6.91
N PRO A 12 14.87 26.23 7.80
CA PRO A 12 14.46 24.91 8.27
C PRO A 12 13.03 24.98 8.86
N PRO A 13 12.19 23.95 8.67
CA PRO A 13 10.83 23.94 9.19
C PRO A 13 10.83 24.15 10.72
N LEU A 14 9.87 24.95 11.18
CA LEU A 14 9.72 25.31 12.60
C LEU A 14 9.53 24.05 13.47
N PRO A 15 10.20 23.94 14.64
CA PRO A 15 9.98 22.83 15.57
C PRO A 15 8.56 22.88 16.14
N GLY A 16 7.79 21.80 15.92
CA GLY A 16 6.39 21.67 16.38
C GLY A 16 5.34 21.48 15.28
N ALA A 17 5.74 21.33 14.02
CA ALA A 17 4.80 21.02 12.94
C ALA A 17 4.19 19.61 13.13
N ILE A 18 2.86 19.56 13.33
CA ILE A 18 2.09 18.32 13.29
C ILE A 18 2.14 17.83 11.84
N LEU A 19 2.67 16.62 11.64
CA LEU A 19 2.62 15.98 10.33
C LEU A 19 1.15 15.66 9.99
N PRO A 20 0.75 15.90 8.75
CA PRO A 20 -0.62 15.73 8.30
C PRO A 20 -1.18 14.30 8.55
N GLY A 21 -2.39 14.20 9.10
CA GLY A 21 -3.03 12.93 9.49
C GLY A 21 -3.52 12.01 8.36
N HIS A 22 -3.21 10.72 8.43
CA HIS A 22 -3.59 9.71 7.45
C HIS A 22 -4.88 9.01 7.92
N ALA A 23 -5.96 9.05 7.15
CA ALA A 23 -7.15 8.29 7.52
C ALA A 23 -7.04 6.81 7.14
N CYS A 24 -7.79 5.92 7.76
CA CYS A 24 -7.82 4.50 7.43
C CYS A 24 -9.16 3.92 7.91
N GLN A 25 -9.44 2.69 7.48
CA GLN A 25 -10.60 1.93 7.95
C GLN A 25 -10.09 0.86 8.90
N VAL A 26 -10.63 0.85 10.10
CA VAL A 26 -10.33 -0.14 11.13
C VAL A 26 -11.59 -0.91 11.48
N LEU A 27 -11.44 -2.15 11.88
CA LEU A 27 -12.51 -3.02 12.37
C LEU A 27 -12.44 -3.05 13.89
N ALA A 28 -13.58 -3.18 14.58
CA ALA A 28 -13.51 -3.42 16.02
C ALA A 28 -12.80 -4.77 16.24
N ALA A 29 -11.88 -4.82 17.21
CA ALA A 29 -11.14 -6.06 17.47
C ALA A 29 -12.06 -7.22 17.89
N GLU A 30 -13.23 -6.91 18.45
CA GLU A 30 -14.28 -7.87 18.82
C GLU A 30 -15.08 -8.41 17.63
N ASP A 31 -15.16 -7.68 16.51
CA ASP A 31 -15.81 -8.15 15.28
C ASP A 31 -14.98 -9.26 14.58
N ILE A 32 -13.70 -9.39 14.96
CA ILE A 32 -12.81 -10.46 14.49
C ILE A 32 -12.59 -11.44 15.64
N TYR A 33 -13.31 -12.56 15.61
CA TYR A 33 -13.41 -13.48 16.73
C TYR A 33 -12.87 -14.87 16.38
N VAL A 34 -12.43 -15.60 17.40
CA VAL A 34 -12.04 -17.01 17.26
C VAL A 34 -13.29 -17.86 17.12
N SER A 35 -13.57 -18.33 15.91
CA SER A 35 -14.65 -19.26 15.61
C SER A 35 -14.39 -20.66 16.20
N HIS A 36 -13.13 -21.12 16.10
CA HIS A 36 -12.69 -22.44 16.55
C HIS A 36 -11.25 -22.36 17.06
N GLY A 37 -10.97 -22.95 18.22
CA GLY A 37 -9.63 -22.95 18.79
C GLY A 37 -9.60 -22.93 20.31
N ALA A 38 -8.43 -22.67 20.88
CA ALA A 38 -8.21 -22.58 22.32
C ALA A 38 -8.93 -21.38 22.96
N ASN A 39 -9.04 -20.27 22.22
CA ASN A 39 -9.65 -19.02 22.69
C ASN A 39 -11.02 -18.76 22.06
N GLN A 40 -11.82 -19.82 21.84
CA GLN A 40 -13.10 -19.73 21.14
C GLN A 40 -14.02 -18.65 21.73
N GLY A 41 -14.49 -17.75 20.86
CA GLY A 41 -15.36 -16.62 21.19
C GLY A 41 -14.62 -15.32 21.53
N ASP A 42 -13.30 -15.36 21.74
CA ASP A 42 -12.52 -14.15 22.02
C ASP A 42 -12.22 -13.36 20.74
N GLY A 43 -12.14 -12.04 20.87
CA GLY A 43 -11.72 -11.14 19.79
C GLY A 43 -10.20 -11.12 19.58
N LEU A 44 -9.71 -10.15 18.81
CA LEU A 44 -8.27 -9.90 18.72
C LEU A 44 -7.71 -9.27 20.01
N MET A 45 -6.68 -9.91 20.57
CA MET A 45 -6.09 -9.56 21.88
C MET A 45 -4.57 -9.31 21.78
N GLY A 46 -3.89 -9.05 22.90
CA GLY A 46 -2.43 -8.89 22.88
C GLY A 46 -1.70 -10.20 22.50
N PRO A 47 -0.41 -10.15 22.08
CA PRO A 47 0.33 -11.34 21.66
C PRO A 47 0.44 -12.44 22.72
N ALA A 48 0.35 -12.09 24.01
CA ALA A 48 0.38 -13.03 25.13
C ALA A 48 -0.95 -13.74 25.40
N GLU A 49 -2.03 -13.27 24.77
CA GLU A 49 -3.41 -13.69 25.05
C GLU A 49 -4.03 -14.50 23.91
N VAL A 50 -3.27 -14.77 22.83
CA VAL A 50 -3.77 -15.50 21.65
C VAL A 50 -2.95 -16.78 21.37
N CYS A 51 -3.56 -17.74 20.68
CA CYS A 51 -2.94 -19.03 20.38
C CYS A 51 -2.77 -19.23 18.87
N PRO A 52 -1.54 -19.37 18.35
CA PRO A 52 -1.32 -19.82 16.98
C PRO A 52 -2.03 -21.16 16.71
N GLY A 53 -2.73 -21.25 15.59
CA GLY A 53 -3.62 -22.35 15.24
C GLY A 53 -5.10 -22.08 15.50
N ASP A 54 -5.46 -21.03 16.26
CA ASP A 54 -6.84 -20.57 16.37
C ASP A 54 -7.37 -20.08 15.01
N ILE A 55 -8.64 -20.35 14.75
CA ILE A 55 -9.33 -20.00 13.51
C ILE A 55 -10.24 -18.80 13.76
N TYR A 56 -9.89 -17.68 13.15
CA TYR A 56 -10.61 -16.42 13.24
C TYR A 56 -11.63 -16.27 12.11
N CYS A 57 -12.73 -15.58 12.39
CA CYS A 57 -13.73 -15.12 11.44
C CYS A 57 -14.00 -13.64 11.66
N LEU A 58 -14.47 -12.96 10.62
CA LEU A 58 -15.01 -11.61 10.70
C LEU A 58 -16.54 -11.69 10.65
N GLU A 59 -17.21 -11.01 11.59
CA GLU A 59 -18.67 -10.92 11.66
C GLU A 59 -19.28 -10.37 10.35
N ASP A 60 -20.47 -10.87 9.98
CA ASP A 60 -21.14 -10.54 8.72
C ASP A 60 -21.67 -9.10 8.67
N ASP A 61 -22.01 -8.53 9.83
CA ASP A 61 -22.55 -7.18 9.98
C ASP A 61 -21.52 -6.17 10.49
N HIS A 62 -20.22 -6.52 10.42
CA HIS A 62 -19.14 -5.63 10.81
C HIS A 62 -19.24 -4.27 10.09
N LEU A 63 -18.92 -3.21 10.81
CA LEU A 63 -18.92 -1.84 10.27
C LEU A 63 -17.52 -1.26 10.35
N PRO A 64 -16.81 -1.13 9.21
CA PRO A 64 -15.52 -0.45 9.18
C PRO A 64 -15.64 0.99 9.71
N GLN A 65 -14.78 1.33 10.65
CA GLN A 65 -14.76 2.61 11.33
C GLN A 65 -13.58 3.45 10.85
N ARG A 66 -13.84 4.74 10.65
CA ARG A 66 -12.82 5.69 10.19
C ARG A 66 -11.87 6.04 11.33
N LEU A 67 -10.56 5.84 11.14
CA LEU A 67 -9.52 6.35 12.05
C LEU A 67 -8.59 7.30 11.29
N VAL A 68 -8.35 8.50 11.82
CA VAL A 68 -7.34 9.44 11.31
C VAL A 68 -6.10 9.35 12.18
N VAL A 69 -4.91 9.26 11.58
CA VAL A 69 -3.64 9.01 12.24
C VAL A 69 -2.67 10.14 11.94
N THR A 70 -2.48 11.03 12.90
CA THR A 70 -1.52 12.12 12.87
C THR A 70 -0.21 11.72 13.55
N ARG A 71 0.88 12.41 13.24
CA ARG A 71 2.16 12.26 13.95
C ARG A 71 2.69 13.65 14.30
N ALA A 72 3.12 13.87 15.54
CA ALA A 72 3.90 15.06 15.86
C ALA A 72 5.39 14.70 15.84
N GLN A 73 6.26 15.60 15.37
CA GLN A 73 7.71 15.35 15.36
C GLN A 73 8.20 14.97 16.77
N GLY A 74 8.83 13.81 16.91
CA GLY A 74 9.32 13.29 18.20
C GLY A 74 8.26 12.67 19.12
N ALA A 75 7.01 12.55 18.67
CA ALA A 75 5.94 11.86 19.38
C ALA A 75 5.43 10.64 18.59
N GLY A 76 4.87 9.68 19.31
CA GLY A 76 4.14 8.54 18.73
C GLY A 76 2.91 8.97 17.93
N GLN A 77 2.25 7.99 17.33
CA GLN A 77 1.07 8.18 16.49
C GLN A 77 -0.12 8.64 17.33
N ARG A 78 -0.96 9.52 16.76
CA ARG A 78 -2.11 10.10 17.45
C ARG A 78 -3.36 10.11 16.61
N VAL A 79 -4.51 9.95 17.24
CA VAL A 79 -5.82 10.11 16.61
C VAL A 79 -5.95 11.54 16.08
N GLY A 80 -6.34 11.69 14.82
CA GLY A 80 -6.56 12.96 14.15
C GLY A 80 -8.02 13.39 14.20
N ALA A 81 -8.26 14.67 13.89
CA ALA A 81 -9.61 15.20 13.76
C ALA A 81 -10.41 14.48 12.65
N GLY A 82 -11.68 14.16 12.93
CA GLY A 82 -12.58 13.45 12.00
C GLY A 82 -12.53 11.93 12.08
N SER A 83 -11.79 11.36 13.02
CA SER A 83 -11.90 9.93 13.36
C SER A 83 -13.30 9.64 13.93
N ALA A 84 -13.86 8.48 13.57
CA ALA A 84 -15.04 7.91 14.20
C ALA A 84 -14.69 7.20 15.52
N VAL A 85 -13.42 6.81 15.69
CA VAL A 85 -12.88 6.14 16.88
C VAL A 85 -11.85 7.03 17.60
N GLY A 86 -11.83 6.98 18.93
CA GLY A 86 -10.97 7.78 19.78
C GLY A 86 -11.23 9.28 19.73
N GLN A 87 -10.50 10.04 20.55
CA GLN A 87 -10.54 11.49 20.56
C GLN A 87 -9.31 12.09 19.86
N PRO A 88 -9.46 13.19 19.08
CA PRO A 88 -8.32 13.85 18.46
C PRO A 88 -7.23 14.21 19.48
N GLY A 89 -6.01 13.74 19.22
CA GLY A 89 -4.85 13.87 20.11
C GLY A 89 -4.52 12.60 20.90
N ASP A 90 -5.44 11.64 21.01
CA ASP A 90 -5.21 10.38 21.71
C ASP A 90 -4.02 9.63 21.13
N ALA A 91 -3.19 9.04 21.98
CA ALA A 91 -2.08 8.22 21.53
C ALA A 91 -2.60 6.88 20.97
N ILE A 92 -2.15 6.52 19.77
CA ILE A 92 -2.43 5.22 19.16
C ILE A 92 -1.24 4.32 19.48
N ARG A 93 -1.49 3.22 20.19
CA ARG A 93 -0.49 2.20 20.46
C ARG A 93 -0.68 1.04 19.50
N LEU A 94 0.37 0.66 18.78
CA LEU A 94 0.38 -0.59 18.04
C LEU A 94 0.70 -1.71 19.04
N GLU A 95 -0.22 -2.65 19.23
CA GLU A 95 -0.02 -3.76 20.16
C GLU A 95 0.60 -4.97 19.47
N ALA A 96 0.12 -5.31 18.26
CA ALA A 96 0.52 -6.54 17.62
C ALA A 96 0.38 -6.50 16.09
N ARG A 97 1.14 -7.37 15.42
CA ARG A 97 0.92 -7.75 14.03
C ARG A 97 0.47 -9.20 13.96
N TYR A 98 -0.65 -9.43 13.30
CA TYR A 98 -1.23 -10.74 13.04
C TYR A 98 -0.90 -11.18 11.62
N ALA A 99 -0.53 -12.45 11.46
CA ALA A 99 -0.43 -13.13 10.18
C ALA A 99 -1.38 -14.33 10.19
N LEU A 100 -2.38 -14.27 9.32
CA LEU A 100 -3.48 -15.21 9.20
C LEU A 100 -3.44 -15.86 7.80
N MET A 101 -3.98 -17.07 7.68
CA MET A 101 -4.11 -17.79 6.40
C MET A 101 -5.55 -18.23 6.20
N GLY A 102 -6.17 -17.84 5.09
CA GLY A 102 -7.46 -18.38 4.67
C GLY A 102 -7.32 -19.79 4.10
N GLU A 103 -8.45 -20.48 3.94
CA GLU A 103 -8.50 -21.87 3.45
C GLU A 103 -7.96 -22.04 2.03
N GLU A 104 -8.08 -21.00 1.19
CA GLU A 104 -7.55 -20.98 -0.18
C GLU A 104 -6.07 -20.58 -0.22
N GLY A 105 -5.43 -20.39 0.94
CA GLY A 105 -4.01 -20.04 1.07
C GLY A 105 -3.72 -18.53 0.92
N ASP A 106 -4.76 -17.70 0.91
CA ASP A 106 -4.64 -16.25 0.97
C ASP A 106 -4.14 -15.82 2.35
N ARG A 107 -3.09 -14.98 2.36
CA ARG A 107 -2.49 -14.49 3.60
C ARG A 107 -3.06 -13.12 3.95
N VAL A 108 -3.67 -13.04 5.13
CA VAL A 108 -4.18 -11.79 5.69
C VAL A 108 -3.24 -11.30 6.78
N GLU A 109 -2.89 -10.02 6.74
CA GLU A 109 -2.14 -9.38 7.80
C GLU A 109 -2.96 -8.26 8.43
N LEU A 110 -2.97 -8.21 9.76
CA LEU A 110 -3.68 -7.18 10.53
C LEU A 110 -2.71 -6.51 11.51
N LEU A 111 -2.92 -5.23 11.78
CA LEU A 111 -2.33 -4.56 12.93
C LEU A 111 -3.37 -4.33 14.01
N LEU A 112 -3.06 -4.75 15.24
CA LEU A 112 -3.87 -4.44 16.40
C LEU A 112 -3.46 -3.08 16.97
N LEU A 113 -4.45 -2.21 17.10
CA LEU A 113 -4.34 -0.85 17.63
C LEU A 113 -5.07 -0.78 18.96
N ALA A 114 -4.46 -0.12 19.96
CA ALA A 114 -5.11 0.22 21.21
C ALA A 114 -5.18 1.74 21.38
N LEU A 115 -6.35 2.22 21.80
CA LEU A 115 -6.61 3.61 22.16
C LEU A 115 -6.72 3.77 23.69
N PRO A 116 -6.55 4.99 24.24
CA PRO A 116 -6.54 5.23 25.69
C PRO A 116 -7.88 4.99 26.39
N ASP A 117 -8.98 5.00 25.63
CA ASP A 117 -10.32 4.67 26.11
C ASP A 117 -10.53 3.17 26.34
N GLY A 118 -9.52 2.34 26.05
CA GLY A 118 -9.56 0.89 26.16
C GLY A 118 -10.03 0.21 24.87
N GLY A 119 -10.42 0.96 23.84
CA GLY A 119 -10.84 0.43 22.55
C GLY A 119 -9.68 -0.22 21.81
N ARG A 120 -9.93 -1.43 21.27
CA ARG A 120 -9.02 -2.14 20.38
C ARG A 120 -9.61 -2.25 18.99
N PHE A 121 -8.75 -2.04 18.00
CA PHE A 121 -9.16 -2.03 16.60
C PHE A 121 -8.13 -2.76 15.73
N ALA A 122 -8.61 -3.49 14.75
CA ALA A 122 -7.77 -4.10 13.73
C ALA A 122 -7.68 -3.19 12.52
N LEU A 123 -6.47 -2.89 12.05
CA LEU A 123 -6.24 -2.37 10.71
C LEU A 123 -5.87 -3.53 9.78
N PRO A 124 -6.72 -3.89 8.80
CA PRO A 124 -6.33 -4.84 7.77
C PRO A 124 -5.29 -4.23 6.82
N LEU A 125 -4.15 -4.91 6.68
CA LEU A 125 -3.12 -4.61 5.67
C LEU A 125 -3.39 -5.37 4.35
N SER A 126 -4.10 -6.50 4.44
CA SER A 126 -4.69 -7.24 3.33
C SER A 126 -6.22 -7.28 3.48
N PRO A 127 -7.00 -7.44 2.39
CA PRO A 127 -8.43 -7.68 2.48
C PRO A 127 -8.74 -8.91 3.35
N MET A 128 -9.76 -8.82 4.18
CA MET A 128 -10.31 -9.92 4.97
C MET A 128 -11.80 -10.01 4.65
N ALA A 129 -12.27 -11.19 4.25
CA ALA A 129 -13.67 -11.42 3.92
C ALA A 129 -14.46 -11.83 5.17
N ALA A 130 -15.71 -11.39 5.27
CA ALA A 130 -16.64 -11.90 6.26
C ALA A 130 -17.01 -13.37 5.95
N ALA A 131 -17.43 -14.10 6.98
CA ALA A 131 -17.77 -15.53 6.90
C ALA A 131 -16.70 -16.42 6.24
N THR A 132 -15.44 -15.99 6.28
CA THR A 132 -14.28 -16.78 5.81
C THR A 132 -13.41 -17.12 7.02
N GLU A 133 -12.98 -18.38 7.08
CA GLU A 133 -12.15 -18.89 8.17
C GLU A 133 -10.66 -18.60 7.91
N TYR A 134 -10.00 -18.07 8.93
CA TYR A 134 -8.60 -17.64 8.88
C TYR A 134 -7.79 -18.23 10.03
N THR A 135 -6.86 -19.14 9.72
CA THR A 135 -5.98 -19.73 10.74
C THR A 135 -4.87 -18.76 11.13
N LEU A 136 -4.73 -18.48 12.43
CA LEU A 136 -3.63 -17.68 12.97
C LEU A 136 -2.30 -18.43 12.85
N LEU A 137 -1.42 -17.94 11.98
CA LEU A 137 -0.07 -18.50 11.83
C LEU A 137 0.89 -17.96 12.89
N ARG A 138 0.84 -16.65 13.10
CA ARG A 138 1.75 -15.95 14.00
C ARG A 138 1.16 -14.62 14.45
N VAL A 139 1.46 -14.27 15.70
CA VAL A 139 1.32 -12.92 16.25
C VAL A 139 2.69 -12.43 16.71
N GLU A 140 2.98 -11.15 16.51
CA GLU A 140 4.20 -10.51 16.99
C GLU A 140 3.88 -9.17 17.64
N GLU A 141 4.69 -8.73 18.60
CA GLU A 141 4.61 -7.37 19.11
C GLU A 141 4.93 -6.37 17.98
N ALA A 142 4.10 -5.35 17.85
CA ALA A 142 4.33 -4.30 16.86
C ALA A 142 5.46 -3.37 17.34
N PRO A 143 6.45 -3.02 16.48
CA PRO A 143 7.48 -2.05 16.86
C PRO A 143 6.86 -0.69 17.17
N GLU A 144 7.26 -0.05 18.28
CA GLU A 144 6.76 1.25 18.75
C GLU A 144 6.88 2.38 17.70
N ASP A 145 7.78 2.22 16.72
CA ASP A 145 8.16 3.24 15.74
C ASP A 145 7.66 3.00 14.29
N SER A 146 6.97 1.88 14.02
CA SER A 146 6.34 1.65 12.72
C SER A 146 5.11 2.55 12.58
N GLY A 147 5.12 3.58 11.73
CA GLY A 147 3.94 4.42 11.50
C GLY A 147 2.87 3.64 10.74
N LEU A 148 1.60 3.79 11.08
CA LEU A 148 0.48 3.13 10.37
C LEU A 148 0.36 3.64 8.91
N SER A 149 0.74 4.90 8.70
CA SER A 149 0.87 5.61 7.43
C SER A 149 1.82 4.95 6.41
N ASP A 150 2.72 4.15 6.92
CA ASP A 150 3.91 3.66 6.24
C ASP A 150 3.67 2.37 5.45
N LEU A 151 2.57 1.69 5.80
CA LEU A 151 2.18 0.37 5.30
C LEU A 151 1.22 0.43 4.11
N LEU A 152 0.78 1.61 3.69
CA LEU A 152 -0.40 1.77 2.82
C LEU A 152 -0.14 2.55 1.52
N CYS A 153 1.13 2.74 1.14
CA CYS A 153 1.52 3.61 0.03
C CYS A 153 1.75 2.80 -1.27
N ILE A 154 0.88 2.92 -2.28
CA ILE A 154 1.17 2.47 -3.67
C ILE A 154 1.99 3.56 -4.34
N SER A 155 3.30 3.32 -4.51
CA SER A 155 4.23 4.35 -4.97
C SER A 155 5.37 3.79 -5.80
N PHE A 156 5.86 4.61 -6.74
CA PHE A 156 7.10 4.40 -7.46
C PHE A 156 8.22 5.18 -6.77
N ALA A 157 9.45 4.67 -6.82
CA ALA A 157 10.59 5.46 -6.35
C ALA A 157 10.95 6.54 -7.37
N ARG A 158 11.59 7.61 -6.89
CA ARG A 158 12.24 8.62 -7.71
C ARG A 158 13.20 7.99 -8.73
N GLY A 159 13.26 8.58 -9.91
CA GLY A 159 14.04 8.10 -11.05
C GLY A 159 13.27 7.12 -11.93
N THR A 160 12.13 6.58 -11.48
CA THR A 160 11.28 5.70 -12.30
C THR A 160 10.80 6.44 -13.55
N MET A 161 11.07 5.87 -14.71
CA MET A 161 10.69 6.42 -16.02
C MET A 161 9.25 6.06 -16.36
N ILE A 162 8.39 7.07 -16.53
CA ILE A 162 6.99 6.91 -16.88
C ILE A 162 6.78 7.23 -18.36
N THR A 163 6.07 6.35 -19.07
CA THR A 163 5.75 6.53 -20.49
C THR A 163 4.62 7.53 -20.69
N LEU A 164 4.91 8.62 -21.39
CA LEU A 164 3.94 9.63 -21.80
C LEU A 164 3.10 9.14 -22.99
N ALA A 165 1.96 9.79 -23.21
CA ALA A 165 1.07 9.50 -24.33
C ALA A 165 1.73 9.65 -25.72
N THR A 166 2.84 10.40 -25.80
CA THR A 166 3.66 10.56 -27.01
C THR A 166 4.59 9.37 -27.26
N GLY A 167 4.69 8.43 -26.32
CA GLY A 167 5.68 7.35 -26.30
C GLY A 167 7.04 7.75 -25.72
N ALA A 168 7.29 9.03 -25.47
CA ALA A 168 8.49 9.48 -24.75
C ALA A 168 8.42 9.05 -23.29
N GLN A 169 9.56 8.79 -22.66
CA GLN A 169 9.64 8.52 -21.23
C GLN A 169 10.16 9.75 -20.48
N LYS A 170 9.60 10.01 -19.30
CA LYS A 170 10.04 11.08 -18.40
C LYS A 170 10.20 10.53 -16.98
N PRO A 171 11.26 10.90 -16.24
CA PRO A 171 11.36 10.52 -14.83
C PRO A 171 10.17 11.07 -14.04
N ILE A 172 9.68 10.26 -13.11
CA ILE A 172 8.45 10.54 -12.36
C ILE A 172 8.51 11.87 -11.58
N GLU A 173 9.69 12.28 -11.11
CA GLU A 173 9.87 13.54 -10.39
C GLU A 173 9.72 14.80 -11.26
N ASP A 174 9.81 14.67 -12.58
CA ASP A 174 9.68 15.79 -13.53
C ASP A 174 8.28 15.90 -14.13
N LEU A 175 7.40 14.95 -13.82
CA LEU A 175 5.99 15.00 -14.22
C LEU A 175 5.25 16.11 -13.49
N ARG A 176 4.23 16.65 -14.15
CA ARG A 176 3.35 17.68 -13.58
C ARG A 176 1.88 17.31 -13.79
N PRO A 177 0.98 17.73 -12.89
CA PRO A 177 -0.45 17.66 -13.17
C PRO A 177 -0.78 18.28 -14.55
N GLY A 178 -1.56 17.56 -15.36
CA GLY A 178 -1.87 17.90 -16.74
C GLY A 178 -1.00 17.17 -17.78
N ASP A 179 0.19 16.67 -17.42
CA ASP A 179 0.97 15.81 -18.33
C ASP A 179 0.17 14.56 -18.69
N ARG A 180 0.15 14.19 -19.97
CA ARG A 180 -0.60 13.02 -20.45
C ARG A 180 0.27 11.77 -20.43
N VAL A 181 -0.07 10.82 -19.55
CA VAL A 181 0.59 9.52 -19.40
C VAL A 181 -0.11 8.48 -20.26
N LEU A 182 0.67 7.58 -20.86
CA LEU A 182 0.11 6.45 -21.60
C LEU A 182 -0.50 5.46 -20.61
N THR A 183 -1.80 5.18 -20.78
CA THR A 183 -2.52 4.14 -20.05
C THR A 183 -2.80 2.96 -20.96
N ARG A 184 -3.02 1.79 -20.36
CA ARG A 184 -3.32 0.55 -21.09
C ARG A 184 -4.64 0.64 -21.87
N ASP A 185 -5.71 1.07 -21.19
CA ASP A 185 -7.08 0.90 -21.71
C ASP A 185 -7.67 2.20 -22.26
N HIS A 186 -7.19 3.36 -21.78
CA HIS A 186 -7.82 4.66 -22.06
C HIS A 186 -6.90 5.60 -22.85
N GLY A 187 -5.80 5.12 -23.41
CA GLY A 187 -4.83 5.94 -24.14
C GLY A 187 -4.18 7.00 -23.25
N GLY A 188 -3.90 8.20 -23.78
CA GLY A 188 -3.21 9.25 -23.04
C GLY A 188 -4.09 9.96 -22.01
N GLN A 189 -3.91 9.70 -20.71
CA GLN A 189 -4.69 10.32 -19.63
C GLN A 189 -3.92 11.40 -18.88
N PRO A 190 -4.55 12.55 -18.54
CA PRO A 190 -3.87 13.62 -17.83
C PRO A 190 -3.68 13.26 -16.36
N ILE A 191 -2.47 13.44 -15.85
CA ILE A 191 -2.21 13.34 -14.42
C ILE A 191 -3.04 14.41 -13.71
N ARG A 192 -3.81 13.98 -12.72
CA ARG A 192 -4.65 14.85 -11.91
C ARG A 192 -3.94 15.32 -10.66
N TRP A 193 -3.11 14.46 -10.11
CA TRP A 193 -2.36 14.76 -8.91
C TRP A 193 -1.13 13.85 -8.77
N ILE A 194 -0.12 14.36 -8.05
CA ILE A 194 1.14 13.66 -7.77
C ILE A 194 1.41 13.73 -6.27
N GLY A 195 1.43 12.57 -5.63
CA GLY A 195 1.81 12.41 -4.23
C GLY A 195 3.32 12.24 -4.09
N ARG A 196 3.88 12.70 -2.96
CA ARG A 196 5.31 12.55 -2.65
C ARG A 196 5.50 12.24 -1.17
N ALA A 197 6.39 11.30 -0.87
CA ALA A 197 6.82 10.98 0.50
C ALA A 197 8.26 10.47 0.51
N THR A 198 9.09 10.98 1.44
CA THR A 198 10.44 10.45 1.64
C THR A 198 10.45 9.59 2.90
N LEU A 199 10.75 8.30 2.74
CA LEU A 199 10.64 7.30 3.80
C LEU A 199 11.99 6.63 4.04
N LYS A 200 12.27 6.22 5.28
CA LYS A 200 13.45 5.42 5.60
C LYS A 200 13.22 4.00 5.08
N ALA A 201 14.13 3.45 4.28
CA ALA A 201 13.96 2.15 3.66
C ALA A 201 14.26 0.99 4.63
N VAL A 202 13.35 0.70 5.55
CA VAL A 202 13.49 -0.38 6.54
C VAL A 202 12.17 -1.13 6.66
N GLY A 203 12.22 -2.46 6.78
CA GLY A 203 11.02 -3.26 6.97
C GLY A 203 9.99 -3.03 5.86
N PRO A 204 8.73 -2.65 6.15
CA PRO A 204 7.68 -2.49 5.13
C PRO A 204 7.93 -1.36 4.11
N PHE A 205 8.83 -0.45 4.42
CA PHE A 205 9.19 0.66 3.56
C PHE A 205 10.35 0.38 2.62
N ALA A 206 11.07 -0.71 2.88
CA ALA A 206 12.14 -1.13 2.00
C ALA A 206 11.54 -1.37 0.61
N PRO A 207 12.00 -0.65 -0.43
CA PRO A 207 11.46 -0.82 -1.75
C PRO A 207 11.75 -2.23 -2.26
N VAL A 208 10.81 -2.74 -3.04
CA VAL A 208 11.06 -3.87 -3.91
C VAL A 208 11.80 -3.33 -5.14
N VAL A 209 12.98 -3.87 -5.37
CA VAL A 209 13.77 -3.62 -6.58
C VAL A 209 13.52 -4.77 -7.54
N ILE A 210 12.91 -4.47 -8.68
CA ILE A 210 12.78 -5.37 -9.81
C ILE A 210 13.88 -4.98 -10.79
N THR A 211 14.94 -5.80 -10.85
CA THR A 211 16.11 -5.49 -11.67
C THR A 211 15.76 -5.41 -13.16
N SER A 212 16.49 -4.57 -13.91
CA SER A 212 16.33 -4.40 -15.36
C SER A 212 16.18 -5.74 -16.09
N GLY A 213 15.20 -5.82 -17.00
CA GLY A 213 14.93 -7.01 -17.81
C GLY A 213 14.09 -8.10 -17.12
N SER A 214 13.96 -8.12 -15.79
CA SER A 214 13.24 -9.19 -15.05
C SER A 214 11.80 -9.37 -15.54
N LEU A 215 11.06 -8.26 -15.67
CA LEU A 215 9.71 -8.25 -16.23
C LEU A 215 9.68 -7.67 -17.66
N GLY A 216 10.86 -7.51 -18.28
CA GLY A 216 11.03 -6.77 -19.53
C GLY A 216 11.08 -5.25 -19.34
N ASN A 217 11.27 -4.78 -18.10
CA ASN A 217 11.55 -3.38 -17.76
C ASN A 217 12.89 -2.91 -18.33
N ALA A 218 12.95 -1.65 -18.75
CA ALA A 218 14.13 -1.03 -19.35
C ALA A 218 15.22 -0.73 -18.30
N GLY A 219 14.88 -0.01 -17.23
CA GLY A 219 15.72 0.18 -16.05
C GLY A 219 15.26 -0.66 -14.86
N ASP A 220 15.95 -0.53 -13.73
CA ASP A 220 15.47 -1.07 -12.46
C ASP A 220 14.15 -0.40 -12.10
N LEU A 221 13.10 -1.20 -11.90
CA LEU A 221 11.81 -0.71 -11.44
C LEU A 221 11.74 -0.86 -9.92
N ILE A 222 11.65 0.28 -9.24
CA ILE A 222 11.74 0.34 -7.78
C ILE A 222 10.40 0.86 -7.25
N VAL A 223 9.70 0.03 -6.49
CA VAL A 223 8.32 0.30 -6.04
C VAL A 223 8.14 -0.07 -4.58
N SER A 224 7.07 0.44 -3.96
CA SER A 224 6.67 0.00 -2.63
C SER A 224 6.21 -1.46 -2.64
N GLN A 225 6.28 -2.12 -1.48
CA GLN A 225 6.01 -3.56 -1.34
C GLN A 225 4.61 -3.98 -1.83
N HIS A 226 3.59 -3.16 -1.54
CA HIS A 226 2.20 -3.44 -1.91
C HIS A 226 1.82 -2.89 -3.29
N HIS A 227 2.77 -2.34 -4.06
CA HIS A 227 2.50 -1.84 -5.41
C HIS A 227 2.10 -3.01 -6.32
N ARG A 228 0.95 -2.91 -7.00
CA ARG A 228 0.50 -3.99 -7.89
C ARG A 228 1.05 -3.83 -9.30
N MET A 229 1.72 -4.88 -9.74
CA MET A 229 2.22 -5.06 -11.10
C MET A 229 1.17 -5.78 -11.92
N PHE A 230 0.91 -5.29 -13.13
CA PHE A 230 -0.02 -5.94 -14.05
C PHE A 230 0.74 -6.97 -14.88
N LEU A 231 0.32 -8.23 -14.81
CA LEU A 231 0.95 -9.33 -15.54
C LEU A 231 -0.08 -9.96 -16.48
N TYR A 232 0.34 -10.20 -17.73
CA TYR A 232 -0.49 -10.86 -18.72
C TYR A 232 0.02 -12.28 -19.00
N GLN A 233 -0.86 -13.27 -18.87
CA GLN A 233 -0.56 -14.65 -19.22
C GLN A 233 -1.09 -14.96 -20.63
N ARG A 234 -0.23 -15.48 -21.52
CA ARG A 234 -0.63 -15.85 -22.90
C ARG A 234 -1.66 -16.98 -22.95
N GLU A 235 -1.63 -17.87 -21.97
CA GLU A 235 -2.58 -18.97 -21.82
C GLU A 235 -3.35 -18.79 -20.52
N ARG A 236 -4.69 -18.84 -20.59
CA ARG A 236 -5.55 -18.82 -19.41
C ARG A 236 -5.42 -20.16 -18.69
N LYS A 237 -4.79 -20.19 -17.52
CA LYS A 237 -4.72 -21.40 -16.70
C LYS A 237 -6.09 -21.75 -16.13
N ALA A 238 -6.36 -23.05 -15.97
CA ALA A 238 -7.59 -23.54 -15.36
C ALA A 238 -7.70 -23.00 -13.93
N GLY A 239 -8.88 -22.47 -13.56
CA GLY A 239 -9.14 -21.88 -12.23
C GLY A 239 -9.15 -20.35 -12.20
N LEU A 240 -8.49 -19.65 -13.15
CA LEU A 240 -8.51 -18.20 -13.17
C LEU A 240 -9.71 -17.61 -13.95
N PRO A 241 -10.36 -16.55 -13.46
CA PRO A 241 -11.38 -15.84 -14.21
C PRO A 241 -10.80 -15.20 -15.48
N THR A 242 -9.61 -14.60 -15.41
CA THR A 242 -8.96 -13.84 -16.51
C THR A 242 -7.48 -14.19 -16.71
N SER A 243 -6.93 -13.88 -17.89
CA SER A 243 -5.48 -13.94 -18.19
C SER A 243 -4.70 -12.70 -17.71
N GLU A 244 -5.40 -11.77 -17.05
CA GLU A 244 -4.90 -10.49 -16.57
C GLU A 244 -4.82 -10.53 -15.06
N LEU A 245 -3.60 -10.44 -14.54
CA LEU A 245 -3.31 -10.59 -13.12
C LEU A 245 -2.73 -9.31 -12.55
N LEU A 246 -3.11 -9.03 -11.32
CA LEU A 246 -2.53 -7.96 -10.51
C LEU A 246 -1.80 -8.60 -9.34
N VAL A 247 -0.50 -8.32 -9.23
CA VAL A 247 0.39 -8.97 -8.26
C VAL A 247 1.16 -7.92 -7.49
N GLN A 248 1.06 -7.96 -6.16
CA GLN A 248 1.86 -7.06 -5.32
C GLN A 248 3.36 -7.36 -5.48
N ALA A 249 4.18 -6.32 -5.54
CA ALA A 249 5.61 -6.43 -5.77
C ALA A 249 6.31 -7.31 -4.72
N MET A 250 5.87 -7.28 -3.45
CA MET A 250 6.41 -8.16 -2.39
C MET A 250 6.23 -9.65 -2.69
N HIS A 251 5.15 -10.03 -3.39
CA HIS A 251 4.93 -11.41 -3.79
C HIS A 251 5.84 -11.84 -4.94
N LEU A 252 6.50 -10.91 -5.64
CA LEU A 252 7.48 -11.23 -6.68
C LEU A 252 8.90 -11.44 -6.14
N VAL A 253 9.16 -11.14 -4.86
CA VAL A 253 10.50 -11.22 -4.28
C VAL A 253 11.04 -12.65 -4.31
N ASP A 254 12.20 -12.83 -4.95
CA ASP A 254 12.92 -14.09 -5.05
C ASP A 254 14.32 -14.03 -4.41
N GLY A 255 14.76 -12.83 -4.01
CA GLY A 255 16.06 -12.59 -3.39
C GLY A 255 17.23 -12.47 -4.38
N GLU A 256 16.99 -12.62 -5.68
CA GLU A 256 18.01 -12.55 -6.72
C GLU A 256 17.69 -11.45 -7.74
N ARG A 257 16.60 -11.62 -8.51
CA ARG A 257 16.17 -10.69 -9.57
C ARG A 257 15.20 -9.64 -9.05
N VAL A 258 14.42 -10.03 -8.04
CA VAL A 258 13.49 -9.17 -7.33
C VAL A 258 13.77 -9.27 -5.84
N PHE A 259 14.18 -8.18 -5.20
CA PHE A 259 14.60 -8.20 -3.80
C PHE A 259 14.21 -6.93 -3.05
N LEU A 260 14.15 -7.04 -1.72
CA LEU A 260 13.99 -5.89 -0.83
C LEU A 260 15.32 -5.18 -0.63
N ARG A 261 15.35 -3.86 -0.83
CA ARG A 261 16.54 -3.05 -0.59
C ARG A 261 16.38 -2.25 0.70
N GLU A 262 17.01 -2.71 1.77
CA GLU A 262 17.04 -1.99 3.04
C GLU A 262 18.19 -0.99 3.13
N GLY A 263 18.01 0.04 3.96
CA GLY A 263 18.99 1.08 4.25
C GLY A 263 18.76 2.39 3.48
N GLY A 264 19.13 3.49 4.14
CA GLY A 264 18.98 4.84 3.57
C GLY A 264 17.54 5.36 3.55
N PHE A 265 17.26 6.23 2.59
CA PHE A 265 15.95 6.84 2.37
C PHE A 265 15.52 6.67 0.91
N VAL A 266 14.21 6.62 0.69
CA VAL A 266 13.60 6.48 -0.63
C VAL A 266 12.54 7.55 -0.79
N ASP A 267 12.64 8.28 -1.90
CA ASP A 267 11.64 9.24 -2.35
C ASP A 267 10.58 8.49 -3.15
N TYR A 268 9.39 8.32 -2.58
CA TYR A 268 8.24 7.69 -3.20
C TYR A 268 7.31 8.73 -3.82
N LEU A 269 6.79 8.42 -5.01
CA LEU A 269 5.82 9.23 -5.73
C LEU A 269 4.64 8.38 -6.21
N SER A 270 3.43 8.93 -6.11
CA SER A 270 2.18 8.30 -6.56
C SER A 270 1.51 9.18 -7.60
N LEU A 271 0.92 8.58 -8.63
CA LEU A 271 0.17 9.29 -9.67
C LEU A 271 -1.31 8.99 -9.53
N VAL A 272 -2.15 10.02 -9.63
CA VAL A 272 -3.62 9.90 -9.61
C VAL A 272 -4.17 10.47 -10.92
N PHE A 273 -5.17 9.80 -11.47
CA PHE A 273 -5.91 10.17 -12.68
C PHE A 273 -7.40 10.32 -12.36
N ASP A 274 -8.23 10.66 -13.36
CA ASP A 274 -9.70 10.69 -13.16
C ASP A 274 -10.27 9.30 -12.91
N ARG A 275 -9.71 8.29 -13.57
CA ARG A 275 -10.01 6.88 -13.31
C ARG A 275 -8.79 6.23 -12.70
N HIS A 276 -8.96 5.07 -12.07
CA HIS A 276 -7.80 4.26 -11.78
C HIS A 276 -7.26 3.77 -13.14
N GLU A 277 -5.95 3.89 -13.33
CA GLU A 277 -5.29 3.59 -14.60
C GLU A 277 -4.15 2.59 -14.40
N ILE A 278 -3.99 1.66 -15.34
CA ILE A 278 -2.73 0.93 -15.54
C ILE A 278 -1.82 1.77 -16.44
N ILE A 279 -0.67 2.16 -15.92
CA ILE A 279 0.34 2.98 -16.61
C ILE A 279 1.59 2.16 -16.90
N TYR A 280 2.48 2.68 -17.73
CA TYR A 280 3.75 2.03 -18.05
C TYR A 280 4.92 2.71 -17.32
N ALA A 281 5.49 2.01 -16.34
CA ALA A 281 6.67 2.40 -15.58
C ALA A 281 7.85 1.50 -15.96
N GLU A 282 8.96 2.09 -16.38
CA GLU A 282 10.09 1.37 -17.01
C GLU A 282 9.66 0.49 -18.20
N GLY A 283 8.53 0.82 -18.84
CA GLY A 283 7.93 0.02 -19.92
C GLY A 283 7.09 -1.17 -19.46
N VAL A 284 6.97 -1.41 -18.15
CA VAL A 284 6.14 -2.47 -17.56
C VAL A 284 4.82 -1.89 -17.05
N PRO A 285 3.68 -2.56 -17.30
CA PRO A 285 2.39 -2.08 -16.81
C PRO A 285 2.26 -2.25 -15.28
N ALA A 286 1.86 -1.17 -14.60
CA ALA A 286 1.70 -1.09 -13.15
C ALA A 286 0.49 -0.22 -12.78
N GLU A 287 -0.12 -0.48 -11.62
CA GLU A 287 -1.24 0.33 -11.12
C GLU A 287 -0.80 1.77 -10.80
N SER A 288 -1.64 2.73 -11.15
CA SER A 288 -1.60 4.06 -10.54
C SER A 288 -2.23 4.00 -9.14
N LEU A 289 -2.13 5.07 -8.36
CA LEU A 289 -2.78 5.10 -7.06
C LEU A 289 -4.31 5.15 -7.26
N MET A 290 -4.99 4.05 -6.93
CA MET A 290 -6.45 3.98 -6.97
C MET A 290 -7.06 4.88 -5.89
N VAL A 291 -7.82 5.89 -6.30
CA VAL A 291 -8.49 6.82 -5.40
C VAL A 291 -9.93 6.35 -5.18
N ASN A 292 -10.19 5.76 -4.02
CA ASN A 292 -11.53 5.49 -3.50
C ASN A 292 -11.60 5.96 -2.04
N ASP A 293 -12.77 5.95 -1.41
CA ASP A 293 -12.89 6.44 -0.02
C ASP A 293 -11.96 5.69 0.94
N ALA A 294 -11.65 4.42 0.70
CA ALA A 294 -10.66 3.70 1.49
C ALA A 294 -9.24 4.24 1.26
N THR A 295 -8.79 4.42 0.01
CA THR A 295 -7.42 4.87 -0.32
C THR A 295 -7.20 6.36 -0.07
N VAL A 296 -8.18 7.22 -0.41
CA VAL A 296 -8.16 8.66 -0.10
C VAL A 296 -8.00 8.85 1.40
N ASN A 297 -8.70 8.03 2.18
CA ASN A 297 -8.51 8.05 3.61
C ASN A 297 -7.07 7.63 3.92
N ARG A 298 -6.53 6.54 3.36
CA ARG A 298 -5.16 6.01 3.57
C ARG A 298 -3.98 6.90 3.16
N LEU A 299 -4.22 8.06 2.54
CA LEU A 299 -3.17 9.03 2.18
C LEU A 299 -2.80 9.97 3.34
N PRO A 300 -1.54 10.48 3.39
CA PRO A 300 -1.14 11.58 4.29
C PRO A 300 -2.12 12.76 4.24
N ALA A 301 -2.43 13.48 5.34
CA ALA A 301 -3.48 14.53 5.28
C ALA A 301 -3.22 15.59 4.22
N GLU A 302 -1.98 16.02 3.98
CA GLU A 302 -1.66 16.99 2.92
C GLU A 302 -2.11 16.48 1.55
N LEU A 303 -1.88 15.18 1.32
CA LEU A 303 -2.27 14.48 0.12
C LEU A 303 -3.79 14.22 0.07
N SER A 304 -4.39 13.82 1.19
CA SER A 304 -5.82 13.52 1.28
C SER A 304 -6.71 14.78 1.24
N VAL A 305 -6.28 15.89 1.83
CA VAL A 305 -6.98 17.19 1.81
C VAL A 305 -6.93 17.74 0.40
N ASP A 306 -5.77 17.71 -0.26
CA ASP A 306 -5.66 18.12 -1.66
C ASP A 306 -6.49 17.23 -2.58
N VAL A 307 -6.46 15.91 -2.41
CA VAL A 307 -7.27 14.98 -3.21
C VAL A 307 -8.77 15.19 -2.96
N LYS A 308 -9.22 15.32 -1.71
CA LYS A 308 -10.64 15.59 -1.37
C LYS A 308 -11.12 16.96 -1.85
N ALA A 309 -10.29 17.99 -1.74
CA ALA A 309 -10.63 19.33 -2.20
C ALA A 309 -10.68 19.43 -3.72
N ARG A 310 -9.82 18.66 -4.42
CA ARG A 310 -9.67 18.72 -5.87
C ARG A 310 -10.56 17.73 -6.62
N PHE A 311 -11.00 16.65 -5.96
CA PHE A 311 -11.86 15.60 -6.52
C PHE A 311 -13.03 15.23 -5.58
N PRO A 312 -13.96 16.16 -5.29
CA PRO A 312 -15.11 15.85 -4.45
C PRO A 312 -15.97 14.74 -5.08
N GLY A 313 -16.10 13.60 -4.39
CA GLY A 313 -16.92 12.46 -4.82
C GLY A 313 -16.26 11.50 -5.82
N LEU A 314 -14.95 11.59 -6.04
CA LEU A 314 -14.25 10.65 -6.92
C LEU A 314 -14.06 9.28 -6.24
N SER A 315 -14.84 8.30 -6.68
CA SER A 315 -14.69 6.88 -6.31
C SER A 315 -14.33 6.07 -7.54
N GLN A 316 -13.10 5.60 -7.59
CA GLN A 316 -12.61 4.76 -8.68
C GLN A 316 -12.88 3.29 -8.40
N VAL A 317 -13.22 2.55 -9.45
CA VAL A 317 -13.34 1.09 -9.42
C VAL A 317 -12.01 0.49 -9.86
N GLN A 318 -11.59 -0.59 -9.21
CA GLN A 318 -10.35 -1.28 -9.55
C GLN A 318 -10.40 -1.80 -10.99
N HIS A 319 -9.25 -1.82 -11.67
CA HIS A 319 -9.16 -2.39 -13.01
C HIS A 319 -9.56 -3.87 -12.99
N PHE A 320 -10.22 -4.34 -14.05
CA PHE A 320 -10.62 -5.74 -14.19
C PHE A 320 -9.38 -6.63 -14.34
N GLY A 321 -8.98 -7.28 -13.25
CA GLY A 321 -7.92 -8.28 -13.20
C GLY A 321 -8.12 -9.17 -11.98
N THR A 322 -7.66 -10.41 -12.06
CA THR A 322 -7.69 -11.29 -10.88
C THR A 322 -6.50 -10.95 -10.00
N GLU A 323 -6.73 -10.56 -8.74
CA GLU A 323 -5.63 -10.39 -7.78
C GLU A 323 -5.03 -11.75 -7.46
N ALA A 324 -3.70 -11.86 -7.55
CA ALA A 324 -2.99 -13.12 -7.32
C ALA A 324 -1.94 -12.98 -6.21
N GLY A 325 -2.02 -13.86 -5.22
CA GLY A 325 -1.09 -13.97 -4.10
C GLY A 325 0.14 -14.84 -4.43
N ARG A 326 1.10 -14.90 -3.50
CA ARG A 326 2.38 -15.63 -3.67
C ARG A 326 2.19 -17.12 -4.01
N GLN A 327 1.25 -17.80 -3.35
CA GLN A 327 1.01 -19.22 -3.58
C GLN A 327 0.60 -19.53 -5.02
N PHE A 328 -0.27 -18.69 -5.61
CA PHE A 328 -0.61 -18.80 -7.03
C PHE A 328 0.64 -18.63 -7.92
N LEU A 329 1.55 -17.73 -7.56
CA LEU A 329 2.81 -17.53 -8.29
C LEU A 329 3.74 -18.75 -8.19
N ASP A 330 3.78 -19.39 -7.02
CA ASP A 330 4.58 -20.58 -6.78
C ASP A 330 4.01 -21.79 -7.56
N GLU A 331 2.69 -21.91 -7.67
CA GLU A 331 2.01 -22.94 -8.48
C GLU A 331 2.25 -22.77 -9.99
N ILE A 332 2.34 -21.53 -10.49
CA ILE A 332 2.68 -21.28 -11.90
C ILE A 332 4.18 -21.37 -12.18
N GLY A 333 5.01 -21.21 -11.15
CA GLY A 333 6.47 -21.18 -11.21
C GLY A 333 7.02 -19.81 -11.68
N PRO A 334 8.03 -19.25 -11.00
CA PRO A 334 8.58 -17.92 -11.31
C PRO A 334 9.11 -17.78 -12.75
N GLU A 335 9.58 -18.88 -13.34
CA GLU A 335 10.08 -18.96 -14.72
C GLU A 335 9.01 -18.62 -15.79
N THR A 336 7.72 -18.72 -15.47
CA THR A 336 6.65 -18.29 -16.39
C THR A 336 6.30 -16.81 -16.28
N LEU A 337 6.69 -16.15 -15.17
CA LEU A 337 6.45 -14.74 -14.92
C LEU A 337 7.59 -13.87 -15.47
N PHE A 338 8.82 -14.35 -15.34
CA PHE A 338 10.01 -13.66 -15.83
C PHE A 338 10.23 -13.95 -17.31
N ARG A 339 10.55 -12.92 -18.08
CA ARG A 339 10.98 -13.14 -19.47
C ARG A 339 12.34 -13.83 -19.44
N THR A 340 12.36 -15.12 -19.77
CA THR A 340 13.62 -15.82 -20.00
C THR A 340 14.40 -15.09 -21.09
N GLU A 341 15.64 -14.71 -20.81
CA GLU A 341 16.52 -14.14 -21.83
C GLU A 341 16.52 -15.07 -23.04
N ARG A 342 16.05 -14.58 -24.19
CA ARG A 342 16.29 -15.28 -25.45
C ARG A 342 17.80 -15.31 -25.62
N ARG A 343 18.43 -16.46 -25.35
CA ARG A 343 19.81 -16.76 -25.75
C ARG A 343 19.96 -16.30 -27.20
N ARG A 344 20.67 -15.19 -27.40
CA ARG A 344 21.12 -14.76 -28.72
C ARG A 344 21.98 -15.90 -29.26
N ARG A 345 21.47 -16.63 -30.26
CA ARG A 345 22.29 -17.49 -31.11
C ARG A 345 22.91 -16.65 -32.20
#